data_AF-W6T7W7-F1
#
_entry.id   AF-W6T7W7-F1
#
_cell.length_a   1.000
_cell.length_b   1.000
_cell.length_c   1.000
_cell.angle_alpha   90.00
_cell.angle_beta   90.00
_cell.angle_gamma   90.00
#
_symmetry.space_group_name_H-M   'P 1'
#
loop_
_entity.id
_entity.type
_entity.pdbx_description
1 polymer ?
#
loop_
_entity_poly.entity_id
_entity_poly.type
_entity_poly.pdbx_seq_one_letter_code
_entity_poly.pdbx_strand_id
1 'polypeptide(L)' 'MLICQNCGQVIKKWDKAYFLLEVPPRSLTEIRNFLATNSVVYCPNCVQVLRHPTVV' A
#
# COMPACT_ATOMS: atom_id res chain seq x y z
N MET A 1 2.09 -13.98 -2.60
CA MET A 1 3.37 -13.38 -2.16
C MET A 1 3.43 -12.00 -2.75
N LEU A 2 3.66 -10.95 -1.96
CA LEU A 2 3.74 -9.58 -2.47
C LEU A 2 5.20 -9.15 -2.48
N ILE A 3 5.59 -8.39 -3.50
CA ILE A 3 6.96 -7.88 -3.66
C ILE A 3 6.86 -6.35 -3.64
N CYS A 4 7.71 -5.72 -2.83
CA CYS A 4 7.81 -4.26 -2.81
C CYS A 4 8.32 -3.75 -4.16
N GLN A 5 7.57 -2.86 -4.79
CA GLN A 5 7.95 -2.27 -6.07
C GLN A 5 9.24 -1.45 -5.99
N ASN A 6 9.52 -0.83 -4.83
CA ASN A 6 10.69 0.04 -4.66
C ASN A 6 11.99 -0.73 -4.37
N CYS A 7 11.97 -1.66 -3.41
CA CYS A 7 13.19 -2.34 -2.94
C CYS A 7 13.26 -3.84 -3.26
N GLY A 8 12.24 -4.41 -3.91
CA GLY A 8 12.19 -5.83 -4.25
C GLY A 8 12.03 -6.79 -3.05
N GLN A 9 11.89 -6.27 -1.82
CA GLN A 9 11.70 -7.12 -0.65
C GLN A 9 10.40 -7.91 -0.72
N VAL A 10 10.48 -9.18 -0.35
CA VAL A 10 9.31 -10.05 -0.21
C VAL A 10 8.54 -9.70 1.06
N ILE A 11 7.28 -9.31 0.88
CA ILE A 11 6.34 -9.00 1.96
C ILE A 11 5.58 -10.30 2.29
N LYS A 12 5.96 -10.91 3.42
CA LYS A 12 5.43 -12.23 3.84
C LYS A 12 4.00 -12.18 4.35
N LYS A 13 3.51 -11.01 4.77
CA LYS A 13 2.17 -10.84 5.33
C LYS A 13 1.47 -9.63 4.72
N TRP A 14 0.21 -9.79 4.36
CA TRP A 14 -0.61 -8.76 3.73
C TRP A 14 -0.84 -7.54 4.65
N ASP A 15 -0.86 -7.72 5.97
CA ASP A 15 -1.00 -6.64 6.97
C ASP A 15 0.18 -5.64 6.96
N LYS A 16 1.32 -6.02 6.37
CA LYS A 16 2.51 -5.17 6.21
C LYS A 16 2.65 -4.61 4.79
N ALA A 17 1.67 -4.85 3.92
CA ALA A 17 1.66 -4.33 2.56
C ALA A 17 0.93 -2.99 2.53
N TYR A 18 1.59 -1.99 1.96
CA TYR A 18 1.00 -0.70 1.68
C TYR A 18 0.69 -0.61 0.19
N PHE A 19 -0.47 -0.07 -0.14
CA PHE A 19 -0.94 0.07 -1.52
C PHE A 19 -1.10 1.55 -1.83
N LEU A 20 -0.50 1.98 -2.93
CA LEU A 20 -0.80 3.30 -3.47
C LEU A 20 -2.15 3.20 -4.17
N LEU A 21 -3.19 3.77 -3.58
CA LEU A 21 -4.55 3.81 -4.11
C LEU A 21 -4.99 5.28 -4.15
N GLU A 22 -5.34 5.79 -5.33
CA GLU A 22 -6.13 7.02 -5.41
C GLU A 22 -7.52 6.72 -4.83
N VAL A 23 -8.00 7.57 -3.91
CA VAL A 23 -9.26 7.35 -3.18
C VAL A 23 -10.37 7.03 -4.20
N PRO A 24 -10.89 5.80 -4.24
CA PRO A 24 -11.87 5.44 -5.24
C PRO A 24 -13.17 6.17 -4.95
N PRO A 25 -13.95 6.54 -5.98
CA PRO A 25 -15.05 7.46 -5.85
C PRO A 25 -16.02 7.06 -4.73
N ARG A 26 -16.57 5.83 -4.68
CA ARG A 26 -17.62 5.51 -3.68
C ARG A 26 -17.78 4.04 -3.25
N SER A 27 -17.10 3.01 -3.78
CA SER A 27 -17.48 1.61 -3.47
C SER A 27 -16.36 0.64 -3.03
N LEU A 28 -16.69 -0.27 -2.09
CA LEU A 28 -15.84 -1.39 -1.68
C LEU A 28 -15.49 -2.34 -2.84
N THR A 29 -16.37 -2.43 -3.85
CA THR A 29 -16.14 -3.23 -5.06
C THR A 29 -14.99 -2.67 -5.89
N GLU A 30 -14.91 -1.35 -6.06
CA GLU A 30 -13.81 -0.69 -6.76
C GLU A 30 -12.48 -0.89 -6.02
N ILE A 31 -12.48 -0.80 -4.68
CA ILE A 31 -11.30 -1.10 -3.86
C ILE A 31 -10.80 -2.53 -4.10
N ARG A 32 -11.71 -3.51 -4.12
CA ARG A 32 -11.35 -4.92 -4.36
C ARG A 32 -10.78 -5.13 -5.76
N ASN A 33 -11.43 -4.56 -6.78
CA ASN A 33 -10.95 -4.64 -8.15
C ASN A 33 -9.58 -3.99 -8.30
N PHE A 34 -9.37 -2.83 -7.69
CA PHE A 34 -8.07 -2.15 -7.67
C PHE A 34 -6.99 -3.04 -7.05
N LEU A 35 -7.26 -3.60 -5.85
CA LEU A 35 -6.33 -4.48 -5.15
C LEU A 35 -5.94 -5.71 -5.99
N ALA A 36 -6.85 -6.22 -6.81
CA ALA A 36 -6.61 -7.38 -7.66
C ALA A 36 -5.85 -7.07 -8.96
N THR A 37 -6.01 -5.88 -9.54
CA THR A 37 -5.56 -5.60 -10.92
C THR A 37 -4.52 -4.50 -11.06
N ASN A 38 -4.58 -3.46 -10.23
CA ASN A 38 -3.77 -2.24 -10.41
C ASN A 38 -2.92 -1.89 -9.18
N SER A 39 -2.87 -2.79 -8.21
CA SER A 39 -2.29 -2.47 -6.92
C SER A 39 -0.77 -2.51 -6.97
N VAL A 40 -0.16 -1.35 -6.70
CA VAL A 40 1.29 -1.24 -6.54
C VAL A 40 1.61 -1.38 -5.06
N VAL A 41 2.39 -2.40 -4.73
CA VAL A 41 2.69 -2.76 -3.34
C VAL A 41 4.03 -2.21 -2.90
N TYR A 42 4.07 -1.68 -1.69
CA TYR A 42 5.26 -1.17 -1.05
C TYR A 42 5.41 -1.72 0.37
N CYS A 43 6.64 -1.92 0.82
CA CYS A 43 6.94 -2.37 2.18
C CYS A 43 6.96 -1.19 3.17
N PRO A 44 6.82 -1.44 4.49
CA PRO A 44 6.76 -0.37 5.49
C PRO A 44 7.99 0.54 5.49
N ASN A 45 9.16 -0.03 5.20
CA ASN A 45 10.42 0.71 5.14
C ASN A 45 10.47 1.68 3.95
N CYS A 46 9.85 1.33 2.82
CA CYS A 46 9.84 2.15 1.62
C CYS A 46 8.72 3.19 1.62
N VAL A 47 7.62 2.94 2.35
CA VAL A 47 6.51 3.88 2.40
C VAL A 47 6.75 5.00 3.40
N GLN A 48 7.67 4.83 4.38
CA GLN A 48 7.99 5.78 5.45
C GLN A 48 6.86 6.83 5.62
N VAL A 49 5.72 6.33 6.08
CA VAL A 49 4.55 7.16 6.37
C VAL A 49 5.08 8.28 7.26
N LEU A 50 4.91 9.54 6.82
CA LEU A 50 5.28 10.75 7.56
C LEU A 50 4.62 10.73 8.95
N ARG A 51 5.16 9.95 9.88
CA ARG A 51 4.98 10.10 11.32
C ARG A 51 5.97 11.17 11.75
N HIS A 52 5.82 12.37 11.18
CA HIS A 52 6.19 13.53 11.96
C HIS A 52 5.13 13.62 13.06
N PRO A 53 5.50 13.57 14.35
CA PRO A 53 4.56 14.01 15.36
C PRO A 53 4.12 15.40 14.95
N THR A 54 2.82 15.63 14.85
CA THR A 54 2.24 16.97 14.76
C THR A 54 2.81 17.78 15.92
N VAL A 55 3.83 18.58 15.64
CA VAL A 55 4.25 19.67 16.50
C VAL A 55 3.43 20.86 16.05
N VAL A 56 2.23 21.00 16.61
CA VAL A 56 1.58 22.29 16.94
C VAL A 56 0.70 22.06 18.16
#